data_AF-A0AAV4TAQ3-F1
#
_entry.id   AF-A0AAV4TAQ3-F1
#
_cell.length_a   1.000
_cell.length_b   1.000
_cell.length_c   1.000
_cell.angle_alpha   90.00
_cell.angle_beta   90.00
_cell.angle_gamma   90.00
#
_symmetry.space_group_name_H-M   'P 1'
#
loop_
_entity.id
_entity.type
_entity.pdbx_description
1 polymer ?
#
loop_
_entity_poly.entity_id
_entity_poly.type
_entity_poly.pdbx_seq_one_letter_code
_entity_poly.pdbx_strand_id
1 'polypeptide(L)'
;MSNKSAVAYPIISLVQKIILYKTKTRFYLVGCNNTESKFRVLQIDRTETKELNVVDDKVEYSKREIRDLLNMIKCGNRSKQGQKFVTDLKGTISSFGIVGFIKFLEGYYLILITKRKRVAYIGHHTIYKIQDTCMVYIPNDGEKNMHPHEAKYVKLFQSMDLSSDFYFSYSYDLTHTLQYNMAVLKELSSFNVSQDIDQSKSVPFWDPQLKTIEGATEEVADNFLESLRYSVDKDSPVRVSTTSSQFDNSSEGENVIWSELRSNEDLANLPKESGQATYGVKVLPHLRFVWNSHLLELADLHPDWLLYITHGFVGQANIL
;
A
#
# COMPACT_ATOMS: atom_id res chain seq x y z
N MET A 1 6.18 -29.72 -19.45
CA MET A 1 6.23 -28.28 -19.78
C MET A 1 5.42 -27.56 -18.71
N SER A 2 6.08 -26.78 -17.85
CA SER A 2 5.40 -26.05 -16.77
C SER A 2 4.63 -24.89 -17.39
N ASN A 3 3.31 -24.88 -17.21
CA ASN A 3 2.46 -23.74 -17.55
C ASN A 3 2.92 -22.54 -16.71
N LYS A 4 3.78 -21.70 -17.28
CA LYS A 4 4.03 -20.37 -16.73
C LYS A 4 2.75 -19.57 -16.95
N SER A 5 1.89 -19.54 -15.95
CA SER A 5 0.77 -18.61 -15.88
C SER A 5 1.35 -17.19 -15.91
N ALA A 6 1.34 -16.54 -17.07
CA ALA A 6 1.69 -15.13 -17.17
C ALA A 6 0.57 -14.34 -16.48
N VAL A 7 0.84 -13.83 -15.28
CA VAL A 7 -0.11 -12.96 -14.57
C VAL A 7 0.15 -11.53 -15.02
N ALA A 8 -0.82 -10.94 -15.72
CA ALA A 8 -0.79 -9.55 -16.15
C ALA A 8 -1.24 -8.65 -14.99
N TYR A 9 -0.37 -7.74 -14.55
CA TYR A 9 -0.67 -6.77 -13.49
C TYR A 9 -0.79 -5.35 -14.06
N PRO A 10 -1.71 -4.52 -13.53
CA PRO A 10 -1.81 -3.13 -13.95
C PRO A 10 -0.46 -2.41 -13.83
N ILE A 11 -0.16 -1.55 -14.80
CA ILE A 11 1.12 -0.83 -14.93
C ILE A 11 1.39 0.09 -13.73
N ILE A 12 0.33 0.49 -13.03
CA ILE A 12 0.36 1.49 -11.96
C ILE A 12 0.10 0.80 -10.63
N SER A 13 1.01 0.97 -9.67
CA SER A 13 0.73 0.68 -8.26
C SER A 13 -0.44 1.56 -7.82
N LEU A 14 -1.58 0.92 -7.57
CA LEU A 14 -2.81 1.63 -7.19
C LEU A 14 -2.71 2.20 -5.77
N VAL A 15 -1.88 1.63 -4.90
CA VAL A 15 -1.69 2.12 -3.54
C VAL A 15 -0.58 3.17 -3.51
N GLN A 16 -0.96 4.42 -3.28
CA GLN A 16 -0.02 5.56 -3.25
C GLN A 16 0.01 6.29 -1.91
N LYS A 17 -1.03 6.14 -1.10
CA LYS A 17 -1.06 6.60 0.29
C LYS A 17 -1.40 5.40 1.17
N ILE A 18 -0.75 5.31 2.31
CA ILE A 18 -0.88 4.20 3.24
C ILE A 18 -0.99 4.77 4.65
N ILE A 19 -1.88 4.19 5.45
CA ILE A 19 -1.97 4.51 6.87
C ILE A 19 -1.86 3.24 7.67
N LEU A 20 -0.89 3.21 8.57
CA LEU A 20 -0.72 2.15 9.56
C LEU A 20 -1.58 2.45 10.78
N TYR A 21 -2.52 1.56 11.06
CA TYR A 21 -3.34 1.56 12.26
C TYR A 21 -2.87 0.47 13.22
N LYS A 22 -2.54 0.87 14.44
CA LYS A 22 -2.04 -0.01 15.50
C LYS A 22 -3.16 -0.46 16.43
N THR A 23 -3.34 -1.77 16.58
CA THR A 23 -4.19 -2.36 17.63
C THR A 23 -3.34 -3.10 18.66
N LYS A 24 -3.93 -3.83 19.60
CA LYS A 24 -3.16 -4.65 20.55
C LYS A 24 -2.57 -5.88 19.87
N THR A 25 -3.38 -6.58 19.07
CA THR A 25 -3.09 -7.88 18.46
C THR A 25 -2.56 -7.79 17.03
N ARG A 26 -2.93 -6.75 16.28
CA ARG A 26 -2.58 -6.61 14.85
C ARG A 26 -2.16 -5.20 14.46
N PHE A 27 -1.43 -5.09 13.35
CA PHE A 27 -1.36 -3.87 12.55
C PHE A 27 -2.27 -4.00 11.34
N TYR A 28 -2.92 -2.90 10.99
CA TYR A 28 -3.72 -2.78 9.78
C TYR A 28 -3.13 -1.67 8.92
N LEU A 29 -2.66 -1.99 7.71
CA LEU A 29 -2.29 -0.97 6.74
C LEU A 29 -3.48 -0.76 5.81
N VAL A 30 -3.97 0.47 5.76
CA VAL A 30 -5.00 0.88 4.81
C VAL A 30 -4.31 1.64 3.69
N GLY A 31 -4.30 1.05 2.50
CA GLY A 31 -3.75 1.63 1.29
C GLY A 31 -4.86 2.26 0.45
N CYS A 32 -4.62 3.42 -0.13
CA CYS A 32 -5.54 4.04 -1.07
C CYS A 32 -4.82 4.62 -2.28
N ASN A 33 -5.59 4.80 -3.35
CA ASN A 33 -5.13 5.51 -4.54
C ASN A 33 -5.11 7.03 -4.33
N ASN A 34 -4.45 7.74 -5.24
CA ASN A 34 -4.30 9.19 -5.13
C ASN A 34 -5.62 9.97 -5.08
N THR A 35 -6.70 9.40 -5.64
CA THR A 35 -8.06 10.00 -5.64
C THR A 35 -8.93 9.56 -4.46
N GLU A 36 -8.42 8.73 -3.54
CA GLU A 36 -9.15 8.21 -2.38
C GLU A 36 -10.50 7.55 -2.75
N SER A 37 -10.54 6.86 -3.89
CA SER A 37 -11.73 6.16 -4.39
C SER A 37 -11.67 4.65 -4.16
N LYS A 38 -10.45 4.08 -4.16
CA LYS A 38 -10.19 2.65 -4.04
C LYS A 38 -9.26 2.40 -2.87
N PHE A 39 -9.63 1.46 -2.00
CA PHE A 39 -8.89 1.13 -0.79
C PHE A 39 -8.56 -0.35 -0.74
N ARG A 40 -7.44 -0.71 -0.11
CA ARG A 40 -7.04 -2.08 0.19
C ARG A 40 -6.56 -2.16 1.63
N VAL A 41 -6.66 -3.35 2.24
CA VAL A 41 -6.25 -3.55 3.63
C VAL A 41 -5.26 -4.70 3.72
N LEU A 42 -4.12 -4.44 4.35
CA LEU A 42 -3.13 -5.44 4.70
C LEU A 42 -3.13 -5.62 6.22
N GLN A 43 -3.17 -6.87 6.67
CA GLN A 43 -3.13 -7.20 8.09
C GLN A 43 -1.78 -7.81 8.45
N ILE A 44 -1.24 -7.42 9.60
CA ILE A 44 -0.01 -8.00 10.15
C ILE A 44 -0.30 -8.44 11.57
N ASP A 45 -0.08 -9.72 11.84
CA ASP A 45 -0.25 -10.26 13.19
C ASP A 45 0.93 -9.87 14.09
N ARG A 46 0.63 -9.51 15.34
CA ARG A 46 1.63 -9.16 16.36
C ARG A 46 1.72 -10.17 17.50
N THR A 47 0.87 -11.18 17.48
CA THR A 47 0.83 -12.24 18.50
C THR A 47 1.85 -13.34 18.20
N GLU A 48 2.20 -13.52 16.94
CA GLU A 48 3.16 -14.53 16.53
C GLU A 48 4.60 -14.06 16.69
N THR A 49 5.41 -14.94 17.25
CA THR A 49 6.74 -14.61 17.77
C THR A 49 7.88 -15.03 16.87
N LYS A 50 7.64 -15.90 15.89
CA LYS A 50 8.71 -16.52 15.08
C LYS A 50 8.68 -16.12 13.62
N GLU A 51 7.48 -15.92 13.09
CA GLU A 51 7.22 -15.72 11.66
C GLU A 51 6.44 -14.43 11.45
N LEU A 52 6.70 -13.80 10.30
CA LEU A 52 6.00 -12.59 9.88
C LEU A 52 4.75 -13.01 9.10
N ASN A 53 3.59 -12.90 9.74
CA ASN A 53 2.31 -13.19 9.10
C ASN A 53 1.68 -11.91 8.58
N VAL A 54 1.75 -11.75 7.26
CA VAL A 54 1.16 -10.66 6.51
C VAL A 54 0.06 -11.23 5.63
N VAL A 55 -1.17 -10.79 5.86
CA VAL A 55 -2.36 -11.28 5.15
C VAL A 55 -2.98 -10.14 4.37
N ASP A 56 -3.03 -10.32 3.04
CA ASP A 56 -3.78 -9.47 2.12
C ASP A 56 -5.13 -10.12 1.80
N ASP A 57 -6.23 -9.40 2.03
CA ASP A 57 -7.57 -9.90 1.71
C ASP A 57 -7.88 -9.86 0.20
N LYS A 58 -7.05 -9.18 -0.59
CA LYS A 58 -7.16 -8.96 -2.04
C LYS A 58 -8.46 -8.26 -2.46
N VAL A 59 -9.22 -7.71 -1.51
CA VAL A 59 -10.48 -7.01 -1.75
C VAL A 59 -10.20 -5.52 -2.00
N GLU A 60 -10.94 -4.95 -2.94
CA GLU A 60 -10.96 -3.50 -3.17
C GLU A 60 -12.19 -2.92 -2.47
N TYR A 61 -11.97 -2.01 -1.53
CA TYR A 61 -13.02 -1.35 -0.75
C TYR A 61 -13.31 0.04 -1.29
N SER A 62 -14.57 0.44 -1.19
CA SER A 62 -15.01 1.82 -1.37
C SER A 62 -14.79 2.67 -0.11
N LYS A 63 -14.91 3.99 -0.28
CA LYS A 63 -14.77 4.97 0.81
C LYS A 63 -15.74 4.73 1.98
N ARG A 64 -16.93 4.18 1.73
CA ARG A 64 -17.94 3.90 2.77
C ARG A 64 -17.57 2.62 3.53
N GLU A 65 -17.29 1.54 2.81
CA GLU A 65 -16.96 0.23 3.38
C GLU A 65 -15.71 0.29 4.27
N ILE A 66 -14.66 0.99 3.84
CA ILE A 66 -13.44 1.12 4.64
C ILE A 66 -13.68 1.91 5.94
N ARG A 67 -14.60 2.89 5.91
CA ARG A 67 -14.97 3.65 7.10
C ARG A 67 -15.69 2.75 8.09
N ASP A 68 -16.67 2.00 7.61
CA ASP A 68 -17.46 1.09 8.43
C ASP A 68 -16.56 0.01 9.04
N LEU A 69 -15.63 -0.52 8.24
CA LEU A 69 -14.61 -1.46 8.70
C LEU A 69 -13.75 -0.90 9.83
N LEU A 70 -13.19 0.30 9.65
CA LEU A 70 -12.39 0.95 10.69
C LEU A 70 -13.20 1.25 11.95
N ASN A 71 -14.49 1.57 11.81
CA ASN A 71 -15.38 1.77 12.96
C ASN A 71 -15.64 0.46 13.70
N MET A 72 -15.85 -0.65 12.99
CA MET A 72 -16.02 -1.97 13.59
C MET A 72 -14.76 -2.41 14.34
N ILE A 73 -13.57 -2.22 13.76
CA ILE A 73 -12.30 -2.54 14.43
C ILE A 73 -12.14 -1.74 15.73
N LYS A 74 -12.53 -0.45 15.73
CA LYS A 74 -12.49 0.38 16.94
C LYS A 74 -13.49 -0.08 17.99
N CYS A 75 -14.71 -0.46 17.59
CA CYS A 75 -15.74 -0.94 18.50
C CYS A 75 -15.36 -2.29 19.13
N GLY A 76 -14.84 -3.24 18.34
CA GLY A 76 -14.39 -4.54 18.82
C GLY A 76 -13.21 -4.47 19.79
N ASN A 77 -12.31 -3.49 19.61
CA ASN A 77 -11.17 -3.26 20.50
C ASN A 77 -11.49 -2.43 21.76
N ARG A 78 -12.74 -1.97 21.93
CA ARG A 78 -13.15 -1.18 23.08
C ARG A 78 -13.39 -2.11 24.27
N SER A 79 -12.36 -2.34 25.10
CA SER A 79 -12.51 -3.10 26.34
C SER A 79 -13.60 -2.49 27.23
N LYS A 80 -14.49 -3.35 27.74
CA LYS A 80 -15.64 -3.04 28.62
C LYS A 80 -15.26 -2.12 29.80
N GLN A 81 -15.33 -0.80 29.62
CA GLN A 81 -15.71 0.21 30.62
C GLN A 81 -15.46 1.63 30.06
N GLY A 82 -16.55 2.39 29.86
CA GLY A 82 -16.62 3.82 30.16
C GLY A 82 -15.63 4.82 29.54
N GLN A 83 -14.73 4.44 28.63
CA GLN A 83 -13.82 5.42 28.03
C GLN A 83 -14.57 6.29 27.02
N LYS A 84 -14.85 7.53 27.46
CA LYS A 84 -15.21 8.70 26.64
C LYS A 84 -14.53 8.61 25.29
N PHE A 85 -15.26 8.94 24.23
CA PHE A 85 -14.84 9.08 22.83
C PHE A 85 -13.37 9.55 22.74
N VAL A 86 -12.41 8.62 22.72
CA VAL A 86 -10.99 8.95 22.58
C VAL A 86 -10.78 9.19 21.09
N THR A 87 -10.95 10.46 20.75
CA THR A 87 -10.58 11.12 19.51
C THR A 87 -9.09 11.03 19.17
N ASP A 88 -8.25 10.44 20.01
CA ASP A 88 -6.81 10.35 19.80
C ASP A 88 -6.45 9.17 18.88
N LEU A 89 -6.25 9.49 17.60
CA LEU A 89 -5.41 8.73 16.65
C LEU A 89 -3.93 8.75 17.07
N LYS A 90 -3.62 8.74 18.38
CA LYS A 90 -2.24 8.68 18.85
C LYS A 90 -1.66 7.32 18.51
N GLY A 91 -0.93 7.25 17.40
CA GLY A 91 -0.24 6.07 16.93
C GLY A 91 -0.54 5.65 15.49
N THR A 92 -1.27 6.44 14.70
CA THR A 92 -1.33 6.20 13.25
C THR A 92 -0.13 6.80 12.55
N ILE A 93 0.49 6.04 11.66
CA ILE A 93 1.62 6.49 10.84
C ILE A 93 1.13 6.57 9.40
N SER A 94 1.17 7.76 8.82
CA SER A 94 0.93 7.97 7.40
C SER A 94 2.22 7.74 6.61
N SER A 95 2.08 7.11 5.44
CA SER A 95 3.18 6.85 4.54
C SER A 95 2.74 6.85 3.07
N PHE A 96 3.71 6.93 2.17
CA PHE A 96 3.53 6.92 0.72
C PHE A 96 3.81 5.55 0.09
N GLY A 97 4.37 4.61 0.85
CA GLY A 97 4.78 3.30 0.36
C GLY A 97 5.43 2.45 1.44
N ILE A 98 5.44 1.15 1.19
CA ILE A 98 6.18 0.15 1.98
C ILE A 98 7.53 -0.02 1.30
N VAL A 99 8.61 0.21 2.04
CA VAL A 99 9.97 -0.13 1.58
C VAL A 99 10.16 -1.64 1.68
N GLY A 100 9.69 -2.22 2.78
CA GLY A 100 9.64 -3.66 3.01
C GLY A 100 9.73 -4.00 4.49
N PHE A 101 10.00 -5.26 4.76
CA PHE A 101 10.20 -5.80 6.10
C PHE A 101 11.67 -6.15 6.30
N ILE A 102 12.13 -6.10 7.54
CA ILE A 102 13.47 -6.56 7.90
C ILE A 102 13.40 -7.31 9.21
N LYS A 103 14.10 -8.44 9.28
CA LYS A 103 14.36 -9.16 10.52
C LYS A 103 15.80 -8.90 10.94
N PHE A 104 16.01 -8.46 12.17
CA PHE A 104 17.35 -8.44 12.76
C PHE A 104 17.61 -9.77 13.47
N LEU A 105 17.76 -9.78 14.79
CA LEU A 105 18.01 -11.01 15.52
C LEU A 105 16.71 -11.63 16.01
N GLU A 106 15.82 -10.84 16.59
CA GLU A 106 14.61 -11.35 17.25
C GLU A 106 13.32 -10.72 16.71
N GLY A 107 13.40 -9.48 16.23
CA GLY A 107 12.25 -8.71 15.82
C GLY A 107 12.13 -8.48 14.32
N TYR A 108 10.88 -8.36 13.87
CA TYR A 108 10.56 -7.82 12.55
C TYR A 108 10.29 -6.32 12.66
N TYR A 109 10.74 -5.59 11.65
CA TYR A 109 10.51 -4.17 11.50
C TYR A 109 9.88 -3.91 10.13
N LEU A 110 8.88 -3.04 10.12
CA LEU A 110 8.24 -2.53 8.92
C LEU A 110 8.85 -1.16 8.59
N ILE A 111 9.34 -1.00 7.36
CA ILE A 111 9.93 0.26 6.89
C ILE A 111 8.95 0.95 5.94
N LEU A 112 8.58 2.18 6.27
CA LEU A 112 7.60 3.00 5.56
C LEU A 112 8.22 4.30 5.06
N ILE A 113 7.79 4.77 3.88
CA ILE A 113 8.21 6.07 3.33
C ILE A 113 7.27 7.15 3.89
N THR A 114 7.75 8.05 4.74
CA THR A 114 6.92 9.10 5.36
C THR A 114 6.95 10.41 4.59
N LYS A 115 8.07 10.69 3.91
CA LYS A 115 8.22 11.89 3.08
C LYS A 115 8.81 11.54 1.72
N ARG A 116 8.35 12.24 0.70
CA ARG A 116 8.84 12.13 -0.68
C ARG A 116 8.90 13.50 -1.34
N LYS A 117 9.75 13.66 -2.34
CA LYS A 117 9.86 14.87 -3.16
C LYS A 117 9.78 14.50 -4.64
N ARG A 118 9.02 15.26 -5.43
CA ARG A 118 9.00 15.10 -6.88
C ARG A 118 10.28 15.67 -7.47
N VAL A 119 10.98 14.88 -8.27
CA VAL A 119 12.29 15.27 -8.82
C VAL A 119 12.36 15.26 -10.34
N ALA A 120 11.50 14.50 -11.01
CA ALA A 120 11.46 14.42 -12.47
C ALA A 120 10.10 13.92 -12.98
N TYR A 121 9.85 14.19 -14.25
CA TYR A 121 8.75 13.67 -15.06
C TYR A 121 9.29 12.98 -16.31
N ILE A 122 8.86 11.74 -16.54
CA ILE A 122 9.06 11.03 -17.80
C ILE A 122 7.68 10.86 -18.44
N GLY A 123 7.35 11.66 -19.45
CA GLY A 123 6.00 11.69 -20.01
C GLY A 123 4.97 12.06 -18.93
N HIS A 124 4.02 11.16 -18.65
CA HIS A 124 3.01 11.33 -17.59
C HIS A 124 3.42 10.73 -16.24
N HIS A 125 4.61 10.13 -16.17
CA HIS A 125 5.09 9.44 -14.98
C HIS A 125 5.89 10.38 -14.09
N THR A 126 5.54 10.41 -12.81
CA THR A 126 6.28 11.20 -11.82
C THR A 126 7.32 10.33 -11.14
N ILE A 127 8.54 10.84 -11.01
CA ILE A 127 9.61 10.23 -10.23
C ILE A 127 9.72 10.95 -8.89
N TYR A 128 9.77 10.15 -7.83
CA TYR A 128 9.86 10.62 -6.46
C TYR A 128 11.20 10.22 -5.86
N LYS A 129 11.81 11.15 -5.12
CA LYS A 129 12.92 10.91 -4.22
C LYS A 129 12.38 10.68 -2.81
N ILE A 130 12.87 9.65 -2.12
CA ILE A 130 12.59 9.42 -0.70
C ILE A 130 13.25 10.55 0.10
N GLN A 131 12.53 11.16 1.02
CA GLN A 131 13.07 12.21 1.89
C GLN A 131 13.12 11.78 3.35
N ASP A 132 12.23 10.87 3.76
CA ASP A 132 12.21 10.39 5.12
C ASP A 132 11.53 9.02 5.18
N THR A 133 11.97 8.20 6.12
CA THR A 133 11.44 6.86 6.34
C THR A 133 11.21 6.62 7.82
N CYS A 134 10.21 5.83 8.14
CA CYS A 134 9.91 5.43 9.50
C CYS A 134 10.04 3.90 9.61
N MET A 135 10.74 3.46 10.65
CA MET A 135 10.89 2.04 10.96
C MET A 135 10.03 1.71 12.18
N VAL A 136 9.06 0.82 12.00
CA VAL A 136 8.09 0.43 13.02
C VAL A 136 8.41 -0.99 13.49
N TYR A 137 8.69 -1.12 14.79
CA TYR A 137 8.88 -2.43 15.41
C TYR A 137 7.58 -3.21 15.46
N ILE A 138 7.60 -4.46 15.00
CA ILE A 138 6.52 -5.43 15.14
C ILE A 138 6.83 -6.26 16.39
N PRO A 139 6.12 -6.01 17.52
CA PRO A 139 6.44 -6.64 18.78
C PRO A 139 6.31 -8.15 18.70
N ASN A 140 7.31 -8.82 19.24
CA ASN A 140 7.34 -10.24 19.50
C ASN A 140 7.01 -10.42 21.00
N ASP A 141 5.79 -10.87 21.34
CA ASP A 141 5.30 -10.95 22.74
C ASP A 141 5.97 -12.07 23.57
N GLY A 142 7.05 -12.69 23.04
CA GLY A 142 7.69 -13.87 23.62
C GLY A 142 8.78 -13.61 24.68
N GLU A 143 9.56 -12.53 24.59
CA GLU A 143 10.77 -12.43 25.41
C GLU A 143 11.01 -11.01 25.95
N LYS A 144 10.98 -10.87 27.27
CA LYS A 144 11.40 -9.66 28.02
C LYS A 144 12.90 -9.32 27.83
N ASN A 145 13.65 -10.13 27.09
CA ASN A 145 15.09 -10.01 26.91
C ASN A 145 15.40 -9.75 25.44
N MET A 146 15.18 -8.51 24.98
CA MET A 146 15.63 -8.08 23.66
C MET A 146 17.13 -8.35 23.50
N HIS A 147 17.53 -9.00 22.41
CA HIS A 147 18.92 -9.39 22.19
C HIS A 147 19.86 -8.20 22.43
N PRO A 148 20.96 -8.35 23.19
CA PRO A 148 21.88 -7.25 23.52
C PRO A 148 22.42 -6.51 22.29
N HIS A 149 22.50 -7.20 21.16
CA HIS A 149 22.97 -6.65 19.87
C HIS A 149 21.86 -6.14 18.94
N GLU A 150 20.57 -6.31 19.24
CA GLU A 150 19.45 -5.85 18.37
C GLU A 150 19.60 -4.36 18.05
N ALA A 151 19.79 -3.54 19.09
CA ALA A 151 19.98 -2.10 18.96
C ALA A 151 21.23 -1.72 18.12
N LYS A 152 22.26 -2.58 18.09
CA LYS A 152 23.45 -2.37 17.26
C LYS A 152 23.13 -2.57 15.78
N TYR A 153 22.39 -3.62 15.43
CA TYR A 153 21.96 -3.87 14.05
C TYR A 153 20.97 -2.82 13.55
N VAL A 154 20.03 -2.40 14.40
CA VAL A 154 19.13 -1.29 14.10
C VAL A 154 19.91 -0.01 13.79
N LYS A 155 20.91 0.34 14.62
CA LYS A 155 21.76 1.50 14.39
C LYS A 155 22.62 1.37 13.13
N LEU A 156 23.14 0.18 12.84
CA LEU A 156 23.88 -0.10 11.62
C LEU A 156 22.99 0.14 10.40
N PHE A 157 21.75 -0.35 10.41
CA PHE A 157 20.80 -0.10 9.34
C PHE A 157 20.42 1.37 9.23
N GLN A 158 20.17 2.05 10.35
CA GLN A 158 19.86 3.49 10.38
C GLN A 158 21.04 4.39 9.94
N SER A 159 22.27 3.89 9.99
CA SER A 159 23.43 4.61 9.45
C SER A 159 23.42 4.71 7.92
N MET A 160 22.65 3.83 7.27
CA MET A 160 22.35 3.93 5.85
C MET A 160 21.27 4.98 5.64
N ASP A 161 21.62 6.07 4.96
CA ASP A 161 20.70 7.16 4.72
C ASP A 161 19.77 6.86 3.54
N LEU A 162 18.55 6.42 3.85
CA LEU A 162 17.49 6.18 2.86
C LEU A 162 16.93 7.48 2.23
N SER A 163 17.28 8.66 2.74
CA SER A 163 16.83 9.94 2.21
C SER A 163 17.76 10.54 1.15
N SER A 164 19.02 10.10 1.11
CA SER A 164 20.04 10.75 0.30
C SER A 164 19.88 10.45 -1.19
N ASP A 165 19.65 9.21 -1.63
CA ASP A 165 19.76 8.84 -3.06
C ASP A 165 18.83 7.70 -3.52
N PHE A 166 17.64 7.62 -2.94
CA PHE A 166 16.64 6.60 -3.30
C PHE A 166 15.46 7.18 -4.05
N TYR A 167 15.09 6.51 -5.14
CA TYR A 167 14.06 6.96 -6.06
C TYR A 167 13.07 5.84 -6.38
N PHE A 168 11.82 6.22 -6.63
CA PHE A 168 10.77 5.30 -7.06
C PHE A 168 9.75 6.04 -7.94
N SER A 169 8.93 5.27 -8.65
CA SER A 169 7.73 5.76 -9.31
C SER A 169 6.61 4.74 -9.17
N TYR A 170 5.37 5.20 -8.98
CA TYR A 170 4.20 4.31 -8.92
C TYR A 170 3.79 3.76 -10.28
N SER A 171 4.14 4.48 -11.35
CA SER A 171 3.60 4.25 -12.69
C SER A 171 4.65 3.90 -13.74
N TYR A 172 5.93 3.97 -13.39
CA TYR A 172 7.04 3.73 -14.31
C TYR A 172 8.11 2.88 -13.63
N ASP A 173 8.62 1.88 -14.34
CA ASP A 173 9.69 1.03 -13.83
C ASP A 173 11.05 1.69 -14.03
N LEU A 174 11.63 2.20 -12.95
CA LEU A 174 12.97 2.81 -12.95
C LEU A 174 14.11 1.79 -13.01
N THR A 175 13.81 0.50 -12.77
CA THR A 175 14.85 -0.56 -12.77
C THR A 175 15.32 -0.88 -14.18
N HIS A 176 14.53 -0.51 -15.18
CA HIS A 176 14.80 -0.74 -16.59
C HIS A 176 15.10 0.56 -17.35
N THR A 177 15.87 0.42 -18.43
CA THR A 177 16.08 1.52 -19.38
C THR A 177 14.81 1.79 -20.17
N LEU A 178 14.67 3.01 -20.69
CA LEU A 178 13.55 3.38 -21.56
C LEU A 178 13.42 2.44 -22.76
N GLN A 179 14.54 2.05 -23.36
CA GLN A 179 14.57 1.09 -24.47
C GLN A 179 13.90 -0.23 -24.10
N TYR A 180 14.11 -0.72 -22.87
CA TYR A 180 13.49 -1.95 -22.41
C TYR A 180 12.00 -1.75 -22.08
N ASN A 181 11.64 -0.66 -21.41
CA ASN A 181 10.24 -0.35 -21.10
C ASN A 181 9.39 -0.09 -22.35
N MET A 182 10.01 0.38 -23.44
CA MET A 182 9.37 0.55 -24.75
C MET A 182 9.47 -0.69 -25.65
N ALA A 183 10.23 -1.72 -25.25
CA ALA A 183 10.35 -2.91 -26.05
C ALA A 183 9.01 -3.65 -26.06
N VAL A 184 8.53 -4.00 -27.25
CA VAL A 184 7.35 -4.86 -27.41
C VAL A 184 7.65 -6.20 -26.72
N LEU A 185 6.79 -6.59 -25.78
CA LEU A 185 6.87 -7.89 -25.13
C LEU A 185 6.90 -8.99 -26.19
N LYS A 186 8.02 -9.71 -26.29
CA LYS A 186 8.17 -10.85 -27.22
C LYS A 186 7.16 -11.96 -26.99
N GLU A 187 6.55 -12.04 -25.81
CA GLU A 187 5.45 -12.98 -25.56
C GLU A 187 4.12 -12.50 -26.17
N LEU A 188 3.90 -11.18 -26.32
CA LEU A 188 2.74 -10.63 -27.01
C LEU A 188 2.83 -10.71 -28.53
N SER A 189 4.01 -10.88 -29.13
CA SER A 189 4.10 -11.10 -30.59
C SER A 189 3.56 -12.46 -31.03
N SER A 190 3.28 -13.37 -30.09
CA SER A 190 2.54 -14.62 -30.37
C SER A 190 1.02 -14.45 -30.30
N PHE A 191 0.54 -13.34 -29.72
CA PHE A 191 -0.85 -12.94 -29.85
C PHE A 191 -0.97 -12.14 -31.14
N ASN A 192 -1.85 -12.58 -32.03
CA ASN A 192 -2.10 -11.94 -33.31
C ASN A 192 -2.86 -10.62 -33.07
N VAL A 193 -2.16 -9.59 -32.57
CA VAL A 193 -2.70 -8.24 -32.35
C VAL A 193 -2.73 -7.53 -33.70
N SER A 194 -3.54 -8.05 -34.62
CA SER A 194 -3.75 -7.45 -35.95
C SER A 194 -5.23 -7.25 -36.29
N GLN A 195 -6.13 -7.50 -35.34
CA GLN A 195 -7.51 -7.05 -35.41
C GLN A 195 -7.88 -6.41 -34.08
N ASP A 196 -8.42 -5.18 -34.16
CA ASP A 196 -9.10 -4.44 -33.09
C ASP A 196 -8.28 -3.60 -32.11
N ILE A 197 -7.14 -3.03 -32.55
CA ILE A 197 -6.65 -1.78 -31.95
C ILE A 197 -6.86 -0.65 -32.96
N ASP A 198 -7.98 0.07 -32.79
CA ASP A 198 -8.23 1.34 -33.46
C ASP A 198 -7.19 2.37 -32.96
N GLN A 199 -6.02 2.40 -33.63
CA GLN A 199 -4.91 3.32 -33.32
C GLN A 199 -5.33 4.80 -33.42
N SER A 200 -6.52 5.09 -33.94
CA SER A 200 -7.03 6.45 -34.12
C SER A 200 -7.67 7.08 -32.87
N LYS A 201 -7.93 6.32 -31.79
CA LYS A 201 -8.82 6.79 -30.70
C LYS A 201 -8.23 7.07 -29.32
N SER A 202 -6.95 6.86 -29.05
CA SER A 202 -6.41 7.25 -27.74
C SER A 202 -4.90 7.41 -27.72
N VAL A 203 -4.38 8.33 -28.54
CA VAL A 203 -3.14 8.99 -28.13
C VAL A 203 -3.59 10.14 -27.22
N PRO A 204 -3.37 10.07 -25.90
CA PRO A 204 -3.65 11.21 -25.04
C PRO A 204 -2.90 12.40 -25.62
N PHE A 205 -3.62 13.46 -25.96
CA PHE A 205 -3.01 14.69 -26.42
C PHE A 205 -2.02 15.15 -25.35
N TRP A 206 -0.73 15.07 -25.69
CA TRP A 206 0.35 15.47 -24.80
C TRP A 206 0.37 16.98 -24.77
N ASP A 207 -0.33 17.59 -23.81
CA ASP A 207 -0.22 19.02 -23.55
C ASP A 207 1.12 19.26 -22.82
N PRO A 208 2.14 19.86 -23.47
CA PRO A 208 3.50 19.97 -22.94
C PRO A 208 3.64 21.01 -21.82
N GLN A 209 2.57 21.31 -21.08
CA GLN A 209 2.68 22.03 -19.81
C GLN A 209 3.40 21.10 -18.80
N LEU A 210 4.70 20.90 -19.03
CA LEU A 210 5.65 20.35 -18.09
C LEU A 210 5.45 21.13 -16.81
N LYS A 211 4.80 20.51 -15.82
CA LYS A 211 4.72 21.07 -14.48
C LYS A 211 6.16 21.33 -14.05
N THR A 212 6.54 22.60 -13.96
CA THR A 212 7.89 22.99 -13.63
C THR A 212 8.26 22.34 -12.30
N ILE A 213 9.40 21.64 -12.27
CA ILE A 213 9.92 21.02 -11.03
C ILE A 213 10.52 22.11 -10.11
N GLU A 214 10.82 23.28 -10.67
CA GLU A 214 11.21 24.47 -9.93
C GLU A 214 10.13 24.83 -8.91
N GLY A 215 10.42 24.59 -7.63
CA GLY A 215 9.51 24.84 -6.52
C GLY A 215 8.74 23.61 -6.00
N ALA A 216 9.03 22.39 -6.47
CA ALA A 216 8.43 21.18 -5.89
C ALA A 216 8.77 21.05 -4.40
N THR A 217 7.77 21.24 -3.54
CA THR A 217 7.88 21.13 -2.09
C THR A 217 8.00 19.67 -1.66
N GLU A 218 8.66 19.44 -0.53
CA GLU A 218 8.63 18.14 0.13
C GLU A 218 7.19 17.80 0.54
N GLU A 219 6.73 16.61 0.14
CA GLU A 219 5.43 16.08 0.53
C GLU A 219 5.62 15.23 1.79
N VAL A 220 4.89 15.58 2.86
CA VAL A 220 4.77 14.76 4.08
C VAL A 220 3.46 13.98 4.00
N ALA A 221 3.50 12.69 4.31
CA ALA A 221 2.32 11.85 4.25
C ALA A 221 1.26 12.33 5.25
N ASP A 222 0.08 12.63 4.75
CA ASP A 222 -1.05 13.16 5.50
C ASP A 222 -1.96 12.02 6.00
N ASN A 223 -2.72 12.29 7.07
CA ASN A 223 -3.68 11.33 7.59
C ASN A 223 -4.99 11.43 6.80
N PHE A 224 -5.04 10.82 5.61
CA PHE A 224 -6.25 10.80 4.77
C PHE A 224 -7.48 10.22 5.48
N LEU A 225 -7.34 9.46 6.57
CA LEU A 225 -8.50 8.99 7.35
C LEU A 225 -9.26 10.13 8.05
N GLU A 226 -8.65 11.32 8.23
CA GLU A 226 -9.38 12.49 8.72
C GLU A 226 -10.44 12.95 7.73
N SER A 227 -10.17 12.87 6.41
CA SER A 227 -11.13 13.19 5.36
C SER A 227 -12.35 12.26 5.40
N LEU A 228 -12.17 11.02 5.87
CA LEU A 228 -13.26 10.06 6.05
C LEU A 228 -14.19 10.41 7.23
N ARG A 229 -13.74 11.23 8.19
CA ARG A 229 -14.51 11.60 9.39
C ARG A 229 -15.53 12.69 9.12
N TYR A 230 -15.13 13.72 8.35
CA TYR A 230 -15.95 14.93 8.15
C TYR A 230 -17.18 14.73 7.24
N SER A 231 -17.28 13.60 6.56
CA SER A 231 -18.44 13.29 5.72
C SER A 231 -19.71 12.88 6.48
N VAL A 232 -19.68 12.82 7.82
CA VAL A 232 -20.77 12.27 8.65
C VAL A 232 -21.79 13.31 9.12
N ASP A 233 -21.47 14.61 9.14
CA ASP A 233 -22.37 15.62 9.74
C ASP A 233 -23.52 16.12 8.83
N LYS A 234 -23.86 15.42 7.74
CA LYS A 234 -25.01 15.81 6.88
C LYS A 234 -26.20 14.85 6.87
N ASP A 235 -26.10 13.65 7.42
CA ASP A 235 -27.24 12.73 7.50
C ASP A 235 -27.63 12.45 8.96
N SER A 236 -28.90 12.74 9.27
CA SER A 236 -29.51 12.73 10.61
C SER A 236 -29.57 11.32 11.22
N PRO A 237 -29.76 11.17 12.55
CA PRO A 237 -29.59 9.89 13.23
C PRO A 237 -30.80 8.98 13.01
N VAL A 238 -30.58 7.84 12.33
CA VAL A 238 -31.52 6.71 12.34
C VAL A 238 -31.32 5.95 13.65
N ARG A 239 -32.36 5.94 14.49
CA ARG A 239 -32.44 5.08 15.69
C ARG A 239 -32.44 3.61 15.25
N VAL A 240 -31.41 2.86 15.64
CA VAL A 240 -31.47 1.39 15.64
C VAL A 240 -31.64 0.93 17.08
N SER A 241 -32.75 0.25 17.34
CA SER A 241 -33.10 -0.36 18.61
C SER A 241 -32.22 -1.58 18.90
N THR A 242 -31.59 -1.57 20.08
CA THR A 242 -30.78 -2.66 20.62
C THR A 242 -31.65 -3.86 21.00
N THR A 243 -31.38 -5.03 20.44
CA THR A 243 -31.70 -6.32 21.06
C THR A 243 -30.39 -7.00 21.45
N SER A 244 -30.25 -7.25 22.76
CA SER A 244 -29.08 -7.85 23.38
C SER A 244 -29.06 -9.37 23.21
N SER A 245 -27.97 -9.92 22.68
CA SER A 245 -27.58 -11.31 22.93
C SER A 245 -26.10 -11.36 23.34
N GLN A 246 -25.86 -11.95 24.51
CA GLN A 246 -24.55 -12.23 25.06
C GLN A 246 -23.81 -13.22 24.15
N PHE A 247 -22.57 -12.90 23.77
CA PHE A 247 -21.62 -13.88 23.26
C PHE A 247 -20.30 -13.77 24.02
N ASP A 248 -19.79 -14.94 24.38
CA ASP A 248 -18.62 -15.18 25.20
C ASP A 248 -17.31 -14.83 24.49
N ASN A 249 -16.31 -14.48 25.28
CA ASN A 249 -14.95 -14.14 24.85
C ASN A 249 -14.19 -15.42 24.46
N SER A 250 -14.02 -15.66 23.16
CA SER A 250 -12.92 -16.45 22.61
C SER A 250 -12.27 -15.70 21.44
N SER A 251 -10.97 -15.93 21.24
CA SER A 251 -10.15 -15.36 20.16
C SER A 251 -10.60 -15.73 18.73
N GLU A 252 -11.75 -16.39 18.58
CA GLU A 252 -12.38 -16.70 17.30
C GLU A 252 -13.21 -15.52 16.77
N GLY A 253 -13.66 -14.61 17.63
CA GLY A 253 -14.54 -13.50 17.25
C GLY A 253 -13.94 -12.49 16.26
N GLU A 254 -12.62 -12.33 16.23
CA GLU A 254 -11.98 -11.43 15.25
C GLU A 254 -12.06 -11.98 13.82
N ASN A 255 -12.00 -13.30 13.61
CA ASN A 255 -12.11 -13.92 12.28
C ASN A 255 -13.56 -14.04 11.78
N VAL A 256 -14.53 -14.11 12.70
CA VAL A 256 -15.98 -14.18 12.37
C VAL A 256 -16.48 -12.88 11.75
N ILE A 257 -16.04 -11.72 12.23
CA ILE A 257 -16.47 -10.42 11.71
C ILE A 257 -16.06 -10.23 10.24
N TRP A 258 -14.87 -10.71 9.86
CA TRP A 258 -14.39 -10.67 8.48
C TRP A 258 -15.12 -11.63 7.55
N SER A 259 -15.70 -12.70 8.10
CA SER A 259 -16.48 -13.68 7.33
C SER A 259 -17.95 -13.26 7.20
N GLU A 260 -18.54 -12.62 8.22
CA GLU A 260 -19.89 -12.03 8.12
C GLU A 260 -19.97 -10.86 7.12
N LEU A 261 -18.90 -10.09 6.95
CA LEU A 261 -18.82 -9.08 5.87
C LEU A 261 -18.63 -9.71 4.48
N ARG A 262 -18.08 -10.93 4.41
CA ARG A 262 -17.98 -11.71 3.16
C ARG A 262 -19.29 -12.42 2.80
N SER A 263 -20.15 -12.70 3.78
CA SER A 263 -21.40 -13.45 3.60
C SER A 263 -22.60 -12.60 3.19
N ASN A 264 -22.44 -11.29 2.95
CA ASN A 264 -23.44 -10.53 2.21
C ASN A 264 -23.40 -10.95 0.73
N GLU A 265 -23.98 -12.12 0.44
CA GLU A 265 -24.16 -12.72 -0.88
C GLU A 265 -24.92 -11.79 -1.87
N ASP A 266 -25.54 -10.72 -1.36
CA ASP A 266 -26.26 -9.74 -2.16
C ASP A 266 -25.37 -8.78 -2.98
N LEU A 267 -24.06 -8.68 -2.69
CA LEU A 267 -23.12 -7.86 -3.47
C LEU A 267 -22.48 -8.61 -4.66
N ALA A 268 -22.59 -9.94 -4.70
CA ALA A 268 -22.10 -10.76 -5.82
C ALA A 268 -23.02 -10.68 -7.05
N ASN A 269 -24.25 -10.16 -6.90
CA ASN A 269 -25.29 -10.11 -7.93
C ASN A 269 -25.45 -8.75 -8.62
N LEU A 270 -24.55 -7.79 -8.38
CA LEU A 270 -24.51 -6.58 -9.22
C LEU A 270 -23.98 -6.96 -10.61
N PRO A 271 -24.62 -6.49 -11.71
CA PRO A 271 -24.16 -6.79 -13.04
C PRO A 271 -22.73 -6.24 -13.17
N LYS A 272 -21.75 -7.15 -13.25
CA LYS A 272 -20.41 -6.80 -13.71
C LYS A 272 -20.61 -6.31 -15.13
N GLU A 273 -20.64 -4.99 -15.32
CA GLU A 273 -20.55 -4.43 -16.66
C GLU A 273 -19.35 -5.10 -17.33
N SER A 274 -19.63 -5.90 -18.35
CA SER A 274 -18.63 -6.54 -19.19
C SER A 274 -18.00 -5.46 -20.07
N GLY A 275 -17.37 -4.47 -19.44
CA GLY A 275 -16.43 -3.57 -20.06
C GLY A 275 -15.13 -4.35 -20.24
N GLN A 276 -14.68 -4.44 -21.49
CA GLN A 276 -13.40 -5.01 -21.90
C GLN A 276 -12.29 -4.62 -20.90
N ALA A 277 -11.86 -5.57 -20.07
CA ALA A 277 -10.79 -5.33 -19.11
C ALA A 277 -9.47 -5.21 -19.89
N THR A 278 -9.01 -3.98 -20.09
CA THR A 278 -7.68 -3.69 -20.63
C THR A 278 -6.65 -4.02 -19.56
N TYR A 279 -6.09 -5.22 -19.61
CA TYR A 279 -4.97 -5.60 -18.76
C TYR A 279 -3.69 -4.96 -19.28
N GLY A 280 -3.03 -4.16 -18.45
CA GLY A 280 -1.63 -3.82 -18.65
C GLY A 280 -0.76 -5.02 -18.28
N VAL A 281 0.38 -5.20 -18.96
CA VAL A 281 1.39 -6.18 -18.55
C VAL A 281 2.53 -5.42 -17.89
N LYS A 282 2.66 -5.55 -16.56
CA LYS A 282 3.86 -5.11 -15.84
C LYS A 282 5.00 -6.07 -16.17
N VAL A 283 6.06 -5.57 -16.79
CA VAL A 283 7.28 -6.35 -16.96
C VAL A 283 7.90 -6.59 -15.58
N LEU A 284 8.40 -7.80 -15.33
CA LEU A 284 9.16 -8.09 -14.11
C LEU A 284 10.29 -7.07 -13.97
N PRO A 285 10.58 -6.54 -12.77
CA PRO A 285 11.62 -5.55 -12.58
C PRO A 285 13.01 -6.15 -12.81
N HIS A 286 13.99 -5.31 -13.12
CA HIS A 286 15.37 -5.73 -13.22
C HIS A 286 15.97 -5.87 -11.81
N LEU A 287 15.95 -7.08 -11.27
CA LEU A 287 16.31 -7.34 -9.85
C LEU A 287 17.68 -6.79 -9.43
N ARG A 288 18.66 -6.68 -10.33
CA ARG A 288 19.97 -6.05 -10.04
C ARG A 288 19.85 -4.59 -9.56
N PHE A 289 18.82 -3.87 -9.98
CA PHE A 289 18.61 -2.45 -9.67
C PHE A 289 17.50 -2.23 -8.64
N VAL A 290 16.79 -3.29 -8.24
CA VAL A 290 15.81 -3.25 -7.15
C VAL A 290 16.56 -3.30 -5.83
N TRP A 291 16.70 -2.16 -5.16
CA TRP A 291 17.45 -2.09 -3.92
C TRP A 291 16.77 -2.82 -2.77
N ASN A 292 15.43 -2.75 -2.69
CA ASN A 292 14.64 -3.32 -1.61
C ASN A 292 14.11 -4.74 -1.87
N SER A 293 14.69 -5.50 -2.80
CA SER A 293 14.20 -6.84 -3.17
C SER A 293 14.12 -7.78 -1.97
N HIS A 294 15.21 -7.88 -1.19
CA HIS A 294 15.27 -8.70 0.01
C HIS A 294 14.27 -8.24 1.09
N LEU A 295 13.94 -6.95 1.14
CA LEU A 295 12.98 -6.42 2.12
C LEU A 295 11.54 -6.79 1.75
N LEU A 296 11.25 -6.95 0.46
CA LEU A 296 9.93 -7.32 -0.05
C LEU A 296 9.69 -8.83 -0.03
N GLU A 297 10.74 -9.65 -0.14
CA GLU A 297 10.65 -11.13 -0.17
C GLU A 297 10.13 -11.76 1.13
N LEU A 298 10.18 -11.02 2.25
CA LEU A 298 9.73 -11.52 3.55
C LEU A 298 8.20 -11.60 3.71
N ALA A 299 7.43 -11.07 2.75
CA ALA A 299 5.98 -11.11 2.78
C ALA A 299 5.39 -11.31 1.38
N ASP A 300 4.35 -12.14 1.27
CA ASP A 300 3.57 -12.27 0.03
C ASP A 300 2.61 -11.07 -0.09
N LEU A 301 3.07 -10.02 -0.78
CA LEU A 301 2.32 -8.79 -0.97
C LEU A 301 1.64 -8.75 -2.34
N HIS A 302 0.39 -8.29 -2.37
CA HIS A 302 -0.26 -7.98 -3.64
C HIS A 302 0.55 -6.92 -4.42
N PRO A 303 0.64 -6.99 -5.76
CA PRO A 303 1.48 -6.10 -6.55
C PRO A 303 1.18 -4.61 -6.43
N ASP A 304 -0.02 -4.25 -5.98
CA ASP A 304 -0.37 -2.86 -5.67
C ASP A 304 0.43 -2.29 -4.51
N TRP A 305 0.84 -3.13 -3.54
CA TRP A 305 1.69 -2.74 -2.40
C TRP A 305 3.19 -2.72 -2.75
N LEU A 306 3.58 -3.42 -3.83
CA LEU A 306 4.99 -3.53 -4.23
C LEU A 306 5.49 -2.24 -4.85
N LEU A 307 6.44 -1.61 -4.16
CA LEU A 307 7.14 -0.42 -4.62
C LEU A 307 8.62 -0.72 -4.76
N TYR A 308 9.12 -0.74 -6.00
CA TYR A 308 10.54 -0.95 -6.25
C TYR A 308 11.31 0.36 -6.13
N ILE A 309 12.40 0.31 -5.36
CA ILE A 309 13.24 1.47 -5.07
C ILE A 309 14.59 1.26 -5.76
N THR A 310 15.07 2.30 -6.45
CA THR A 310 16.38 2.33 -7.10
C THR A 310 17.30 3.32 -6.40
N HIS A 311 18.59 3.00 -6.30
CA HIS A 311 19.62 3.90 -5.80
C HIS A 311 20.38 4.55 -6.96
N GLY A 312 20.65 5.85 -6.89
CA GLY A 312 21.41 6.55 -7.92
C GLY A 312 21.21 8.06 -7.91
N PHE A 313 21.14 8.67 -9.09
CA PHE A 313 20.89 10.10 -9.23
C PHE A 313 19.82 10.34 -10.31
N VAL A 314 18.83 11.18 -9.98
CA VAL A 314 17.80 11.63 -10.93
C VAL A 314 17.72 13.14 -10.85
N GLY A 315 17.92 13.80 -12.00
CA GLY A 315 17.77 15.24 -12.15
C GLY A 315 17.12 15.56 -13.48
N GLN A 316 16.32 16.61 -13.50
CA GLN A 316 15.71 17.16 -14.69
C GLN A 316 15.80 18.68 -14.62
N ALA A 317 16.22 19.30 -15.73
CA ALA A 317 16.27 20.73 -15.89
C ALA A 317 15.48 21.12 -17.15
N ASN A 318 14.80 22.26 -17.09
CA ASN A 318 14.19 22.85 -18.25
C ASN A 318 15.25 23.69 -18.97
N ILE A 319 15.50 23.36 -20.23
CA ILE A 319 16.36 24.15 -21.10
C ILE A 319 15.43 25.19 -21.74
N LEU A 320 15.36 26.38 -21.14
CA LEU A 320 14.64 27.54 -21.67
C LEU A 320 15.44 28.24 -22.77
#